data_AF-A0A1Y4R821-F1
#
_entry.id   AF-A0A1Y4R821-F1
#
_cell.length_a   1.000
_cell.length_b   1.000
_cell.length_c   1.000
_cell.angle_alpha   90.00
_cell.angle_beta   90.00
_cell.angle_gamma   90.00
#
_symmetry.space_group_name_H-M   'P 1'
#
loop_
_entity.id
_entity.type
_entity.pdbx_description
1 polymer ?
#
loop_
_entity_poly.entity_id
_entity_poly.type
_entity_poly.pdbx_seq_one_letter_code
_entity_poly.pdbx_strand_id
1 'polypeptide(L)'
;MSEIRMFTREEVAEILHVHVNMISILREEGLLQAIKVGKNYIFPKSTIIEFERNYLGLDCSNRAKAIESKRIVDSKKNKDVN
;
A
#
# COMPACT_ATOMS: atom_id res chain seq x y z
N MET A 1 7.49 -23.63 -5.47
CA MET A 1 6.18 -23.09 -5.03
C MET A 1 6.42 -21.66 -4.61
N SER A 2 5.73 -20.67 -5.17
CA SER A 2 5.78 -19.31 -4.61
C SER A 2 5.05 -19.36 -3.27
N GLU A 3 5.75 -19.15 -2.16
CA GLU A 3 5.12 -19.09 -0.84
C GLU A 3 4.04 -18.01 -0.85
N ILE A 4 2.78 -18.42 -0.72
CA ILE A 4 1.67 -17.53 -0.45
C ILE A 4 1.90 -17.01 0.97
N ARG A 5 2.46 -15.81 1.07
CA ARG A 5 2.69 -15.13 2.35
C ARG A 5 1.79 -13.90 2.46
N MET A 6 1.08 -13.85 3.57
CA MET A 6 0.27 -12.72 4.01
C MET A 6 0.97 -12.08 5.21
N PHE A 7 0.82 -10.77 5.35
CA PHE A 7 1.42 -9.98 6.43
C PHE A 7 0.32 -9.30 7.24
N THR A 8 0.53 -9.20 8.55
CA THR A 8 -0.25 -8.33 9.43
C THR A 8 0.10 -6.87 9.20
N ARG A 9 -0.70 -5.96 9.75
CA ARG A 9 -0.44 -4.53 9.65
C ARG A 9 0.87 -4.14 10.32
N GLU A 10 1.18 -4.78 11.44
CA GLU A 10 2.39 -4.58 12.24
C GLU A 10 3.63 -5.06 11.47
N GLU A 11 3.59 -6.25 10.84
CA GLU A 11 4.69 -6.72 9.99
C GLU A 11 4.94 -5.81 8.78
N VAL A 12 3.88 -5.29 8.14
CA VAL A 12 4.05 -4.32 7.03
C VAL A 12 4.68 -3.02 7.53
N ALA A 13 4.34 -2.58 8.75
CA ALA A 13 4.92 -1.39 9.35
C ALA A 13 6.43 -1.57 9.61
N GLU A 14 6.83 -2.76 10.07
CA GLU A 14 8.24 -3.13 10.24
C GLU A 14 8.98 -3.17 8.89
N ILE A 15 8.39 -3.80 7.86
CA ILE A 15 8.97 -3.88 6.50
C ILE A 15 9.22 -2.49 5.92
N LEU A 16 8.24 -1.59 6.05
CA LEU A 16 8.32 -0.23 5.51
C LEU A 16 9.02 0.76 6.45
N HIS A 17 9.45 0.31 7.64
CA HIS A 17 10.06 1.15 8.68
C HIS A 17 9.23 2.39 9.05
N VAL A 18 7.94 2.21 9.27
CA VAL A 18 7.00 3.28 9.65
C VAL A 18 6.15 2.90 10.86
N HIS A 19 5.51 3.89 11.47
CA HIS A 19 4.51 3.62 12.52
C HIS A 19 3.29 2.87 11.95
N VAL A 20 2.72 1.93 12.71
CA VAL A 20 1.58 1.10 12.27
C VAL A 20 0.35 1.90 11.79
N ASN A 21 0.12 3.09 12.35
CA ASN A 21 -0.95 4.01 11.90
C ASN A 21 -0.77 4.44 10.45
N MET A 22 0.47 4.53 9.96
CA MET A 22 0.74 4.87 8.57
C MET A 22 0.21 3.80 7.63
N ILE A 23 0.33 2.51 8.00
CA ILE A 23 -0.23 1.41 7.21
C ILE A 23 -1.76 1.49 7.14
N SER A 24 -2.42 1.92 8.23
CA SER A 24 -3.87 2.20 8.20
C SER A 24 -4.20 3.30 7.19
N ILE A 25 -3.48 4.42 7.20
CA ILE A 25 -3.68 5.53 6.27
C ILE A 25 -3.49 5.06 4.82
N LEU A 26 -2.36 4.40 4.51
CA LEU A 26 -2.08 3.90 3.17
C LEU A 26 -3.17 2.95 2.67
N ARG A 27 -3.72 2.11 3.55
CA ARG A 27 -4.83 1.20 3.22
C ARG A 27 -6.14 1.94 3.02
N GLU A 28 -6.47 2.88 3.90
CA GLU A 28 -7.71 3.67 3.81
C GLU A 28 -7.77 4.51 2.53
N GLU A 29 -6.64 5.08 2.12
CA GLU A 29 -6.53 5.86 0.87
C GLU A 29 -6.29 4.97 -0.37
N GLY A 30 -6.22 3.65 -0.21
CA GLY A 30 -6.13 2.68 -1.30
C GLY A 30 -4.75 2.52 -1.94
N LEU A 31 -3.68 3.01 -1.29
CA LEU A 31 -2.30 2.77 -1.72
C LEU A 31 -1.85 1.33 -1.40
N LEU A 32 -2.37 0.75 -0.31
CA LEU A 32 -2.17 -0.65 0.07
C LEU A 32 -3.49 -1.42 0.06
N GLN A 33 -3.60 -2.42 -0.80
CA GLN A 33 -4.75 -3.33 -0.85
C GLN A 33 -4.64 -4.43 0.22
N ALA A 34 -5.69 -4.58 1.03
CA ALA A 34 -5.71 -5.53 2.13
C ALA A 34 -7.02 -6.32 2.15
N ILE A 35 -6.95 -7.54 2.69
CA ILE A 35 -8.13 -8.37 2.95
C ILE A 35 -8.55 -8.14 4.40
N LYS A 36 -9.81 -7.78 4.63
CA LYS A 36 -10.37 -7.70 5.98
C LYS A 36 -10.68 -9.10 6.50
N VAL A 37 -10.07 -9.49 7.62
CA VAL A 37 -10.29 -10.80 8.26
C VAL A 37 -10.65 -10.57 9.73
N GLY A 38 -11.94 -10.71 10.05
CA GLY A 38 -12.47 -10.34 11.36
C GLY A 38 -12.27 -8.86 11.66
N LYS A 39 -11.56 -8.56 12.77
CA LYS A 39 -11.22 -7.18 13.18
C LYS A 39 -9.90 -6.69 12.57
N ASN A 40 -9.14 -7.57 11.92
CA ASN A 40 -7.79 -7.27 11.41
C ASN A 40 -7.77 -7.15 9.88
N TYR A 41 -6.64 -6.69 9.37
CA TYR A 41 -6.33 -6.63 7.95
C TYR A 41 -5.07 -7.44 7.67
N ILE A 42 -5.08 -8.22 6.60
CA ILE A 42 -3.91 -8.94 6.10
C ILE A 42 -3.54 -8.44 4.70
N PHE A 43 -2.25 -8.38 4.43
CA PHE A 43 -1.66 -7.78 3.24
C PHE A 43 -0.92 -8.87 2.46
N PRO A 44 -1.35 -9.21 1.23
CA PRO A 44 -0.59 -10.10 0.37
C PRO A 44 0.79 -9.53 0.05
N LYS A 45 1.81 -10.40 -0.08
CA LYS A 45 3.15 -9.99 -0.57
C LYS A 45 3.09 -9.17 -1.86
N SER A 46 2.19 -9.55 -2.78
CA SER A 46 2.00 -8.85 -4.05
C SER A 46 1.60 -7.39 -3.88
N THR A 47 0.77 -7.07 -2.88
CA THR A 47 0.39 -5.68 -2.58
C THR A 47 1.61 -4.84 -2.19
N ILE A 48 2.49 -5.38 -1.35
CA ILE A 48 3.67 -4.64 -0.88
C ILE A 48 4.60 -4.34 -2.07
N ILE A 49 4.82 -5.34 -2.93
CA ILE A 49 5.60 -5.18 -4.17
C ILE A 49 4.96 -4.16 -5.12
N GLU A 50 3.64 -4.20 -5.28
CA GLU A 50 2.92 -3.23 -6.11
C GLU A 50 3.05 -1.81 -5.53
N PHE A 51 3.00 -1.66 -4.21
CA PHE A 51 3.20 -0.37 -3.56
C PHE A 51 4.61 0.19 -3.82
N GLU A 52 5.65 -0.62 -3.62
CA GLU A 52 7.03 -0.21 -3.91
C GLU A 52 7.19 0.24 -5.36
N ARG A 53 6.63 -0.51 -6.31
CA ARG A 53 6.73 -0.18 -7.75
C ARG A 53 5.97 1.07 -8.14
N ASN A 54 4.72 1.19 -7.71
CA ASN A 54 3.84 2.27 -8.14
C ASN A 54 4.19 3.61 -7.51
N TYR A 55 4.67 3.59 -6.25
CA TYR A 55 4.93 4.80 -5.46
C TYR A 55 6.41 5.14 -5.35
N LEU A 56 7.29 4.45 -6.08
CA LEU A 56 8.71 4.78 -6.13
C LEU A 56 8.91 6.24 -6.56
N GLY A 57 9.65 7.00 -5.75
CA GLY A 57 9.92 8.42 -5.98
C GLY A 57 8.78 9.37 -5.62
N LEU A 58 7.69 8.87 -5.04
CA LEU A 58 6.59 9.68 -4.53
C LEU A 58 6.66 9.82 -3.00
N ASP A 59 6.07 10.89 -2.49
CA ASP A 59 5.99 11.15 -1.06
C ASP A 59 4.66 10.63 -0.49
N CYS A 60 4.74 9.64 0.40
CA CYS A 60 3.60 9.06 1.10
C CYS A 60 3.70 9.26 2.62
N SER A 61 4.40 10.29 3.10
CA SER A 61 4.72 10.47 4.54
C SER A 61 3.53 10.85 5.44
N ASN A 62 2.38 11.21 4.86
CA ASN A 62 1.15 11.49 5.60
C ASN A 62 -0.07 11.33 4.69
N ARG A 63 -1.29 11.47 5.26
CA ARG A 63 -2.55 11.30 4.51
C ARG A 63 -2.66 12.22 3.29
N ALA A 64 -2.39 13.52 3.45
CA ALA A 64 -2.52 14.47 2.35
C ALA A 64 -1.60 14.11 1.17
N LYS A 65 -0.34 13.76 1.48
CA LYS A 65 0.63 13.34 0.46
C LYS A 65 0.33 11.96 -0.14
N ALA A 66 -0.21 11.03 0.65
CA ALA A 66 -0.68 9.74 0.14
C ALA A 66 -1.81 9.91 -0.89
N ILE A 67 -2.77 10.79 -0.62
CA ILE A 67 -3.87 11.11 -1.56
C ILE A 67 -3.33 11.72 -2.86
N GLU A 68 -2.37 12.64 -2.75
CA GLU A 68 -1.71 13.23 -3.93
C GLU A 68 -1.00 12.15 -4.76
N SER A 69 -0.18 11.34 -4.10
CA SER A 69 0.55 10.24 -4.73
C SER A 69 -0.39 9.23 -5.39
N LYS A 70 -1.52 8.91 -4.77
CA LYS A 70 -2.57 8.04 -5.36
C LYS A 70 -3.12 8.64 -6.65
N ARG A 71 -3.44 9.93 -6.66
CA ARG A 71 -3.93 10.64 -7.87
C ARG A 71 -2.90 10.60 -9.01
N ILE A 72 -1.61 10.77 -8.71
CA ILE A 72 -0.53 10.64 -9.69
C ILE A 72 -0.49 9.23 -10.29
N VAL A 73 -0.52 8.19 -9.45
CA VAL A 73 -0.47 6.79 -9.91
C VAL A 73 -1.70 6.42 -10.75
N ASP A 74 -2.90 6.80 -10.31
CA ASP A 74 -4.14 6.53 -11.05
C ASP A 74 -4.15 7.22 -12.42
N SER A 75 -3.63 8.45 -12.48
CA SER A 75 -3.51 9.19 -13.73
C SER A 75 -2.52 8.53 -14.71
N LYS A 76 -1.48 7.86 -14.22
CA LYS A 76 -0.56 7.08 -15.05
C LYS A 76 -1.23 5.82 -15.58
N LYS A 77 -1.89 5.05 -14.71
CA LYS A 77 -2.60 3.81 -15.10
C LYS A 77 -3.65 4.04 -16.18
N ASN A 78 -4.35 5.18 -16.17
CA ASN A 78 -5.34 5.52 -17.20
C ASN A 78 -4.74 5.91 -18.57
N LYS A 79 -3.47 6.32 -18.61
CA LYS A 79 -2.77 6.65 -19.87
C LYS A 79 -2.23 5.42 -20.58
N ASP A 80 -1.90 4.36 -19.84
CA ASP A 80 -1.37 3.12 -20.41
C ASP A 80 -2.46 2.23 -21.05
N VAL A 81 -3.74 2.58 -20.87
CA VAL A 81 -4.92 1.82 -21.37
C VAL A 81 -5.56 2.45 -22.61
N ASN A 82 -5.10 3.65 -23.03
CA ASN A 82 -5.51 4.32 -24.27
C ASN A 82 -4.34 4.42 -25.25
#